data_AF-A0A7Z0Q2W8-F1
#
_entry.id   AF-A0A7Z0Q2W8-F1
#
_cell.length_a   1.000
_cell.length_b   1.000
_cell.length_c   1.000
_cell.angle_alpha   90.00
_cell.angle_beta   90.00
_cell.angle_gamma   90.00
#
_symmetry.space_group_name_H-M   'P 1'
#
loop_
_entity.id
_entity.type
_entity.pdbx_description
1 polymer ?
#
loop_
_entity_poly.entity_id
_entity_poly.type
_entity_poly.pdbx_seq_one_letter_code
_entity_poly.pdbx_strand_id
1 'polypeptide(L)' 'MDDDLAALDRRICDCRACPRLVAWREEVARVKRAAFADWEYWGRPVPGFGP' A
#
# COMPACT_ATOMS: atom_id res chain seq x y z
N MET A 1 -20.01 12.90 -3.06
CA MET A 1 -18.79 12.93 -3.89
C MET A 1 -17.60 12.32 -3.14
N ASP A 2 -17.46 12.55 -1.82
CA ASP A 2 -16.43 11.87 -1.01
C ASP A 2 -16.61 10.34 -0.92
N ASP A 3 -17.85 9.85 -0.98
CA ASP A 3 -18.14 8.42 -0.89
C ASP A 3 -17.58 7.62 -2.08
N ASP A 4 -17.54 8.22 -3.27
CA ASP A 4 -16.99 7.58 -4.47
C ASP A 4 -15.46 7.43 -4.39
N LEU A 5 -14.78 8.44 -3.86
CA LEU A 5 -13.34 8.39 -3.63
C LEU A 5 -12.99 7.39 -2.53
N ALA A 6 -13.75 7.35 -1.43
CA ALA A 6 -13.56 6.36 -0.38
C ALA A 6 -13.79 4.91 -0.88
N ALA A 7 -14.75 4.71 -1.79
CA ALA A 7 -14.95 3.42 -2.45
C ALA A 7 -13.78 3.05 -3.38
N LEU A 8 -13.24 4.02 -4.12
CA LEU A 8 -12.08 3.83 -4.97
C LEU A 8 -10.82 3.50 -4.15
N ASP A 9 -10.56 4.23 -3.07
CA ASP A 9 -9.39 4.02 -2.20
C ASP A 9 -9.41 2.62 -1.60
N ARG A 10 -10.58 2.11 -1.18
CA ARG A 10 -10.72 0.71 -0.73
C ARG A 10 -10.34 -0.27 -1.82
N ARG A 11 -10.90 -0.11 -3.03
CA ARG A 11 -10.59 -0.97 -4.18
C ARG A 11 -9.10 -0.94 -4.54
N ILE A 12 -8.46 0.22 -4.43
CA ILE A 12 -7.02 0.38 -4.65
C ILE A 12 -6.24 -0.33 -3.56
N CYS A 13 -6.53 -0.09 -2.29
CA CYS A 13 -5.83 -0.67 -1.14
C CYS A 13 -5.91 -2.21 -1.12
N ASP A 14 -7.01 -2.79 -1.61
CA ASP A 14 -7.21 -4.24 -1.65
C ASP A 14 -6.64 -4.89 -2.93
N CYS A 15 -6.14 -4.10 -3.89
CA CYS A 15 -5.70 -4.61 -5.18
C CYS A 15 -4.45 -5.51 -5.07
N ARG A 16 -4.55 -6.69 -5.71
CA ARG A 16 -3.47 -7.70 -5.84
C ARG A 16 -3.24 -8.15 -7.29
N ALA A 17 -3.69 -7.37 -8.27
CA ALA A 17 -3.66 -7.76 -9.70
C ALA A 17 -2.25 -7.91 -10.29
N CYS A 18 -1.22 -7.37 -9.64
CA CYS A 18 0.16 -7.38 -10.14
C CYS A 18 1.06 -8.28 -9.25
N PRO A 19 1.24 -9.58 -9.56
CA PRO A 19 1.95 -10.52 -8.68
C PRO A 19 3.36 -10.06 -8.30
N ARG A 20 4.12 -9.52 -9.26
CA ARG A 20 5.48 -9.00 -9.04
C ARG A 20 5.50 -7.84 -8.04
N LEU A 21 4.54 -6.92 -8.12
CA LEU A 21 4.48 -5.75 -7.23
C LEU A 21 4.01 -6.13 -5.83
N VAL A 22 3.08 -7.07 -5.74
CA VAL A 22 2.59 -7.62 -4.47
C VAL A 22 3.72 -8.33 -3.73
N ALA A 23 4.45 -9.22 -4.40
CA ALA A 23 5.59 -9.91 -3.81
C ALA A 23 6.64 -8.91 -3.30
N TRP A 24 6.99 -7.91 -4.11
CA TRP A 24 7.98 -6.90 -3.74
C TRP A 24 7.57 -6.04 -2.54
N ARG A 25 6.34 -5.50 -2.52
CA ARG A 25 5.91 -4.63 -1.41
C ARG A 25 5.80 -5.39 -0.08
N GLU A 26 5.43 -6.67 -0.12
CA GLU A 26 5.35 -7.54 1.07
C GLU A 26 6.76 -7.91 1.58
N GLU A 27 7.70 -8.18 0.67
CA GLU A 27 9.10 -8.42 1.03
C GLU A 27 9.73 -7.19 1.67
N VAL A 28 9.60 -6.01 1.05
CA VAL A 28 10.17 -4.76 1.59
C VAL A 28 9.54 -4.39 2.93
N ALA A 29 8.24 -4.63 3.13
CA ALA A 29 7.58 -4.37 4.42
C ALA A 29 8.08 -5.31 5.54
N ARG A 30 8.47 -6.56 5.19
CA ARG A 30 9.04 -7.53 6.13
C ARG A 30 10.51 -7.27 6.44
N VAL A 31 11.33 -7.11 5.39
CA VAL A 31 12.79 -6.98 5.53
C VAL A 31 13.15 -5.59 6.04
N LYS A 32 12.46 -4.56 5.53
CA LYS A 32 12.69 -3.13 5.77
C LYS A 32 14.12 -2.70 5.43
N ARG A 33 14.30 -1.40 5.21
CA ARG A 33 15.66 -0.84 5.12
C ARG A 33 16.23 -0.76 6.53
N ALA A 34 17.50 -1.10 6.74
CA ALA A 34 18.12 -1.11 8.08
C ALA A 34 17.92 0.22 8.85
N ALA A 35 18.00 1.35 8.16
CA ALA A 35 17.75 2.68 8.74
C ALA A 35 16.31 2.91 9.26
N PHE A 36 15.36 2.04 8.91
CA PHE A 36 13.94 2.12 9.29
C PHE A 36 13.43 0.79 9.87
N ALA A 37 14.32 -0.05 10.41
CA ALA A 37 13.97 -1.38 10.91
C ALA A 37 12.84 -1.33 11.95
N ASP A 38 12.86 -0.29 12.79
CA ASP A 38 11.92 -0.09 13.90
C ASP A 38 10.60 0.58 13.49
N TRP A 39 10.43 0.92 12.20
CA TRP A 39 9.24 1.64 11.73
C TRP A 39 8.16 0.67 11.30
N GLU A 40 6.90 1.04 11.48
CA GLU A 40 5.78 0.32 10.88
C GLU A 40 5.69 0.68 9.38
N TYR A 41 5.71 -0.34 8.52
CA TYR A 41 5.64 -0.18 7.07
C TYR A 41 4.23 -0.47 6.58
N TRP A 42 3.69 0.42 5.74
CA TRP A 42 2.36 0.26 5.16
C TRP A 42 2.21 -1.02 4.33
N GLY A 43 3.16 -1.32 3.45
CA GLY A 43 3.21 -2.58 2.68
C GLY A 43 2.02 -2.84 1.74
N ARG A 44 1.17 -1.84 1.48
CA ARG A 44 -0.05 -1.92 0.66
C ARG A 44 -0.04 -0.83 -0.44
N PRO A 45 -0.94 -0.88 -1.43
CA PRO A 45 -1.16 0.22 -2.36
C PRO A 45 -1.43 1.52 -1.61
N VAL A 46 -0.95 2.63 -2.16
CA VAL A 46 -1.09 3.95 -1.56
C VAL A 46 -2.33 4.62 -2.17
N PRO A 47 -3.34 5.01 -1.37
CA PRO A 47 -4.48 5.76 -1.86
C PRO A 47 -4.06 7.17 -2.32
N GLY A 48 -4.97 7.87 -2.99
CA GLY A 48 -4.75 9.27 -3.36
C GLY A 48 -4.58 10.16 -2.11
N PHE A 49 -3.85 11.26 -2.25
CA PHE A 49 -3.78 12.30 -1.22
C PHE A 49 -4.25 13.63 -1.80
N GLY A 50 -5.20 14.27 -1.11
CA GLY A 50 -5.84 15.52 -1.53
C GLY A 50 -7.36 15.39 -1.68
N PRO A 51 -8.07 16.52 -1.90
CA PRO A 51 -9.44 16.53 -2.38
C PRO A 51 -9.54 16.18 -3.87
#